data_AF-A0A1I6FHC9-F1
#
_entry.id   AF-A0A1I6FHC9-F1
#
_cell.length_a   1.000
_cell.length_b   1.000
_cell.length_c   1.000
_cell.angle_alpha   90.00
_cell.angle_beta   90.00
_cell.angle_gamma   90.00
#
_symmetry.space_group_name_H-M   'P 1'
#
loop_
_entity.id
_entity.type
_entity.pdbx_description
1 polymer ?
#
loop_
_entity_poly.entity_id
_entity_poly.type
_entity_poly.pdbx_seq_one_letter_code
_entity_poly.pdbx_strand_id
1 'polypeptide(L)'
;MLMPNDKWPPSWFQDFPPVWMKDDVKEVFRYVAPGQLYARENNETCHFVWVYFHDGQPAEPIGDDVDSAAWILIERGYLTEAEKTTLGRDCGEDFTAARLVFTPAGTQLHEQLTREE
;
A
#
# COMPACT_ATOMS: atom_id res chain seq x y z
N MET A 1 -37.88 -9.02 4.86
CA MET A 1 -36.77 -9.66 5.59
C MET A 1 -35.51 -9.37 4.79
N LEU A 2 -34.63 -8.50 5.30
CA LEU A 2 -33.39 -8.11 4.62
C LEU A 2 -32.38 -9.26 4.71
N MET A 3 -31.67 -9.52 3.62
CA MET A 3 -30.82 -10.71 3.37
C MET A 3 -29.56 -10.76 4.26
N PRO A 4 -29.01 -11.94 4.54
CA PRO A 4 -27.57 -12.13 4.64
C PRO A 4 -27.11 -12.89 3.39
N ASN A 5 -26.61 -12.16 2.39
CA ASN A 5 -25.83 -12.80 1.35
C ASN A 5 -24.38 -12.78 1.86
N ASP A 6 -24.04 -13.79 2.66
CA ASP A 6 -22.68 -14.14 3.10
C ASP A 6 -21.85 -14.63 1.92
N LYS A 7 -21.70 -13.79 0.89
CA LYS A 7 -20.68 -13.99 -0.12
C LYS A 7 -19.45 -13.23 0.35
N TRP A 8 -18.65 -13.95 1.14
CA TRP A 8 -17.18 -13.89 1.10
C TRP A 8 -16.67 -13.38 -0.25
N PRO A 9 -15.57 -12.61 -0.24
CA PRO A 9 -15.33 -11.59 -1.24
C PRO A 9 -15.34 -12.19 -2.65
N PRO A 10 -15.77 -11.40 -3.66
CA PRO A 10 -16.03 -11.87 -5.01
C PRO A 10 -14.84 -12.69 -5.55
N SER A 11 -15.08 -13.74 -6.34
CA SER A 11 -14.07 -14.78 -6.66
C SER A 11 -12.68 -14.29 -7.09
N TRP A 12 -12.56 -13.11 -7.70
CA TRP A 12 -11.27 -12.48 -8.03
C TRP A 12 -10.44 -12.01 -6.82
N PHE A 13 -11.00 -12.03 -5.61
CA PHE A 13 -10.29 -11.88 -4.33
C PHE A 13 -9.57 -13.16 -3.91
N GLN A 14 -10.10 -14.33 -4.27
CA GLN A 14 -9.55 -15.62 -3.81
C GLN A 14 -8.18 -15.92 -4.43
N ASP A 15 -7.92 -15.37 -5.61
CA ASP A 15 -6.66 -15.54 -6.35
C ASP A 15 -5.75 -14.30 -6.26
N PHE A 16 -6.04 -13.36 -5.36
CA PHE A 16 -5.25 -12.15 -5.16
C PHE A 16 -4.47 -12.19 -3.84
N PRO A 17 -3.19 -11.80 -3.82
CA PRO A 17 -2.36 -11.46 -4.98
C PRO A 17 -1.97 -12.69 -5.80
N PRO A 18 -1.78 -12.55 -7.13
CA PRO A 18 -1.25 -13.63 -7.95
C PRO A 18 0.16 -14.01 -7.50
N VAL A 19 0.55 -15.28 -7.69
CA VAL A 19 1.80 -15.86 -7.16
C VAL A 19 3.04 -15.01 -7.46
N TRP A 20 3.13 -14.44 -8.66
CA TRP A 20 4.28 -13.64 -9.10
C TRP A 20 4.40 -12.26 -8.42
N MET A 21 3.33 -11.75 -7.80
CA MET A 21 3.26 -10.43 -7.12
C MET A 21 3.19 -10.58 -5.60
N LYS A 22 3.07 -11.80 -5.09
CA LYS A 22 2.74 -12.06 -3.70
C LYS A 22 3.81 -11.50 -2.74
N ASP A 23 5.08 -11.67 -3.10
CA ASP A 23 6.20 -11.17 -2.29
C ASP A 23 6.26 -9.64 -2.30
N ASP A 24 5.99 -9.00 -3.44
CA ASP A 24 5.91 -7.54 -3.55
C ASP A 24 4.76 -6.97 -2.68
N VAL A 25 3.59 -7.63 -2.70
CA VAL A 25 2.46 -7.24 -1.85
C VAL A 25 2.77 -7.41 -0.36
N LYS A 26 3.47 -8.48 0.02
CA LYS A 26 3.95 -8.65 1.40
C LYS A 26 4.93 -7.55 1.78
N GLU A 27 5.82 -7.16 0.88
CA GLU A 27 6.76 -6.07 1.10
C GLU A 27 6.04 -4.72 1.26
N VAL A 28 5.05 -4.42 0.41
CA VAL A 28 4.17 -3.24 0.59
C VAL A 28 3.54 -3.25 1.99
N PHE A 29 2.95 -4.37 2.40
CA PHE A 29 2.29 -4.49 3.70
C PHE A 29 3.23 -4.32 4.88
N ARG A 30 4.49 -4.75 4.74
CA ARG A 30 5.54 -4.54 5.75
C ARG A 30 5.82 -3.05 6.00
N TYR A 31 5.66 -2.19 4.99
CA TYR A 31 5.79 -0.73 5.15
C TYR A 31 4.48 -0.05 5.57
N VAL A 32 3.32 -0.54 5.11
CA VAL A 32 2.01 0.02 5.49
C VAL A 32 1.70 -0.23 6.97
N ALA A 33 1.96 -1.42 7.49
CA ALA A 33 1.61 -1.80 8.87
C ALA A 33 2.22 -0.88 9.95
N PRO A 34 3.51 -0.49 9.91
CA PRO A 34 4.08 0.49 10.82
C PRO A 34 3.76 1.96 10.43
N GLY A 35 2.97 2.19 9.38
CA GLY A 35 2.63 3.53 8.89
C GLY A 35 3.79 4.25 8.21
N GLN A 36 4.66 3.51 7.51
CA GLN A 36 5.87 4.02 6.86
C GLN A 36 5.69 4.20 5.35
N LEU A 37 4.60 3.72 4.74
CA LEU A 37 4.38 3.85 3.29
C LEU A 37 3.57 5.11 2.94
N TYR A 38 4.06 5.89 1.98
CA TYR A 38 3.47 7.15 1.54
C TYR A 38 3.37 7.21 0.02
N ALA A 39 2.21 7.59 -0.51
CA ALA A 39 2.05 7.89 -1.93
C ALA A 39 2.36 9.37 -2.16
N ARG A 40 3.25 9.67 -3.12
CA ARG A 40 3.43 11.05 -3.57
C ARG A 40 2.22 11.47 -4.39
N GLU A 41 1.84 12.74 -4.24
CA GLU A 41 0.82 13.34 -5.10
C GLU A 41 1.23 13.21 -6.57
N ASN A 42 0.33 12.60 -7.35
CA ASN A 42 0.54 12.27 -8.75
C ASN A 42 1.04 13.48 -9.53
N ASN A 43 2.22 13.39 -10.15
CA ASN A 43 2.57 14.34 -11.21
C ASN A 43 2.25 13.67 -12.55
N GLU A 44 2.01 14.47 -13.61
CA GLU A 44 1.64 13.96 -14.93
C GLU A 44 2.65 12.98 -15.57
N THR A 45 3.78 12.75 -14.90
CA THR A 45 4.91 11.98 -15.42
C THR A 45 5.09 10.63 -14.73
N CYS A 46 4.79 10.49 -13.42
CA CYS A 46 4.94 9.24 -12.68
C CYS A 46 4.12 9.24 -11.36
N HIS A 47 3.47 8.13 -11.05
CA HIS A 47 3.17 7.76 -9.66
C HIS A 47 4.44 7.17 -9.03
N PHE A 48 4.76 7.60 -7.81
CA PHE A 48 5.84 7.00 -7.03
C PHE A 48 5.36 6.82 -5.59
N VAL A 49 5.51 5.62 -5.06
CA VAL A 49 5.34 5.28 -3.65
C VAL A 49 6.70 5.32 -2.97
N TRP A 50 6.72 5.92 -1.78
CA TRP A 50 7.91 6.19 -0.98
C TRP A 50 7.76 5.55 0.39
N VAL A 51 8.87 5.10 0.97
CA VAL A 51 8.94 4.69 2.37
C VAL A 51 9.58 5.80 3.17
N TYR A 52 8.91 6.20 4.24
CA TYR A 52 9.41 7.14 5.21
C TYR A 52 9.58 6.45 6.55
N PHE A 53 10.83 6.39 7.01
CA PHE A 53 11.17 5.85 8.31
C PHE A 53 10.98 6.96 9.35
N HIS A 54 10.07 6.75 10.31
CA HIS A 54 9.76 7.69 11.41
C HIS A 54 10.98 8.05 12.30
N ASP A 55 12.17 7.54 12.02
CA ASP A 55 13.41 7.77 12.74
C ASP A 55 14.20 9.00 12.25
N GLY A 56 13.62 9.83 11.38
CA GLY A 56 14.22 11.06 10.89
C GLY A 56 15.13 10.88 9.67
N GLN A 57 15.11 9.70 9.06
CA GLN A 57 15.74 9.47 7.75
C GLN A 57 14.90 10.10 6.62
N PRO A 58 15.54 10.50 5.51
CA PRO A 58 14.81 10.97 4.33
C PRO A 58 13.91 9.86 3.76
N ALA A 59 12.87 10.25 3.04
CA ALA A 59 12.03 9.28 2.32
C ALA A 59 12.82 8.64 1.18
N GLU A 60 12.67 7.34 0.99
CA GLU A 60 13.32 6.56 -0.07
C GLU A 60 12.28 6.02 -1.06
N PRO A 61 12.58 5.97 -2.37
CA PRO A 61 11.71 5.31 -3.33
C PRO A 61 11.76 3.80 -3.11
N ILE A 62 10.63 3.13 -3.27
CA ILE A 62 10.59 1.66 -3.31
C ILE A 62 10.93 1.15 -4.71
N GLY A 63 11.30 -0.13 -4.82
CA GLY A 63 11.57 -0.74 -6.13
C GLY A 63 10.33 -0.76 -7.04
N ASP A 64 10.54 -0.71 -8.36
CA ASP A 64 9.48 -0.59 -9.38
C ASP A 64 8.37 -1.65 -9.26
N ASP A 65 8.72 -2.90 -8.90
CA ASP A 65 7.76 -3.99 -8.71
C ASP A 65 6.88 -3.76 -7.47
N VAL A 66 7.48 -3.25 -6.39
CA VAL A 66 6.78 -2.92 -5.13
C VAL A 66 5.89 -1.68 -5.33
N ASP A 67 6.33 -0.70 -6.12
CA ASP A 67 5.53 0.46 -6.53
C ASP A 67 4.29 0.02 -7.33
N SER A 68 4.48 -0.87 -8.31
CA SER A 68 3.40 -1.46 -9.11
C SER A 68 2.41 -2.23 -8.24
N ALA A 69 2.89 -3.00 -7.26
CA ALA A 69 2.04 -3.72 -6.31
C ALA A 69 1.24 -2.76 -5.42
N ALA A 70 1.86 -1.70 -4.89
CA ALA A 70 1.20 -0.67 -4.10
C ALA A 70 0.10 0.04 -4.90
N TRP A 71 0.37 0.38 -6.16
CA TRP A 71 -0.62 0.95 -7.07
C TRP A 71 -1.84 0.04 -7.26
N ILE A 72 -1.61 -1.24 -7.56
CA ILE A 72 -2.70 -2.22 -7.74
C ILE A 72 -3.51 -2.40 -6.46
N LEU A 73 -2.86 -2.36 -5.29
CA LEU A 73 -3.55 -2.43 -4.00
C LEU A 73 -4.44 -1.20 -3.75
N ILE A 74 -4.03 -0.01 -4.19
CA ILE A 74 -4.86 1.21 -4.14
C ILE A 74 -6.04 1.10 -5.10
N GLU A 75 -5.78 0.78 -6.38
CA GLU A 75 -6.83 0.66 -7.41
C GLU A 75 -7.90 -0.36 -7.03
N ARG A 76 -7.50 -1.47 -6.39
CA ARG A 76 -8.41 -2.53 -5.94
C ARG A 76 -9.04 -2.27 -4.58
N GLY A 77 -8.73 -1.15 -3.93
CA GLY A 77 -9.33 -0.73 -2.66
C GLY A 77 -8.84 -1.48 -1.42
N TYR A 78 -7.64 -2.07 -1.47
CA TYR A 78 -6.97 -2.65 -0.30
C TYR A 78 -6.22 -1.60 0.51
N LEU A 79 -5.70 -0.57 -0.16
CA LEU A 79 -5.06 0.60 0.46
C LEU A 79 -5.85 1.86 0.12
N THR A 80 -5.75 2.85 1.01
CA THR A 80 -6.27 4.20 0.77
C THR A 80 -5.30 5.24 1.30
N GLU A 81 -5.34 6.43 0.72
CA GLU A 81 -4.67 7.61 1.27
C GLU A 81 -5.38 8.07 2.55
N ALA A 82 -4.59 8.49 3.54
CA ALA A 82 -5.06 9.07 4.80
C ALA A 82 -4.52 10.50 4.97
N GLU A 83 -3.78 10.76 6.05
CA GLU A 83 -3.21 12.09 6.32
C GLU A 83 -2.11 12.45 5.32
N LYS A 84 -2.13 13.69 4.83
CA LYS A 84 -1.05 14.26 4.04
C LYS A 84 -0.02 14.91 4.97
N THR A 85 1.25 14.74 4.66
CA THR A 85 2.37 15.36 5.36
C THR A 85 3.44 15.80 4.37
N THR A 86 4.34 16.65 4.82
CA THR A 86 5.55 17.02 4.08
C THR A 86 6.69 16.09 4.50
N LEU A 87 7.34 15.46 3.52
CA LEU A 87 8.50 14.60 3.71
C LEU A 87 9.72 15.24 3.03
N GLY A 88 10.89 15.04 3.61
CA GLY A 88 12.16 15.45 3.01
C GLY A 88 12.80 14.33 2.20
N ARG A 89 13.38 14.67 1.05
CA ARG A 89 14.25 13.80 0.25
C ARG A 89 15.70 13.86 0.72
N ASP A 90 16.49 12.88 0.29
CA ASP A 90 17.94 12.84 0.49
C ASP A 90 18.67 14.05 -0.13
N CYS A 91 18.16 14.58 -1.24
CA CYS A 91 18.66 15.79 -1.89
C CYS A 91 18.28 17.10 -1.17
N GLY A 92 17.53 17.03 -0.07
CA GLY A 92 17.09 18.17 0.73
C GLY A 92 15.84 18.87 0.21
N GLU A 93 15.18 18.33 -0.82
CA GLU A 93 13.89 18.84 -1.31
C GLU A 93 12.72 18.25 -0.51
N ASP A 94 11.80 19.12 -0.10
CA ASP A 94 10.54 18.72 0.52
C ASP A 94 9.47 18.38 -0.53
N PHE A 95 8.60 17.42 -0.21
CA PHE A 95 7.42 17.10 -1.02
C PHE A 95 6.23 16.68 -0.16
N THR A 96 5.02 16.92 -0.67
CA THR A 96 3.79 16.47 -0.02
C THR A 96 3.49 15.03 -0.42
N ALA A 97 3.20 14.20 0.58
CA ALA A 97 2.83 12.81 0.40
C ALA A 97 1.65 12.43 1.31
N ALA A 98 0.81 11.51 0.86
CA ALA A 98 -0.28 10.96 1.64
C ALA A 98 0.14 9.62 2.25
N ARG A 99 -0.07 9.43 3.55
CA ARG A 99 0.18 8.13 4.18
C ARG A 99 -0.80 7.10 3.61
N LEU A 100 -0.28 5.94 3.22
CA LEU A 100 -1.10 4.81 2.84
C LEU A 100 -1.49 4.00 4.07
N VAL A 101 -2.77 3.65 4.17
CA VAL A 101 -3.31 2.84 5.26
C VAL A 101 -4.16 1.70 4.71
N PHE A 102 -4.29 0.62 5.48
CA PHE A 102 -5.18 -0.47 5.15
C PHE A 102 -6.64 -0.01 5.16
N THR A 103 -7.39 -0.42 4.14
CA THR A 103 -8.85 -0.49 4.24
C THR A 103 -9.25 -1.74 5.05
N PRO A 104 -10.54 -1.94 5.39
CA PRO A 104 -10.99 -3.20 5.97
C PRO A 104 -10.63 -4.43 5.12
N ALA A 105 -10.72 -4.31 3.79
CA ALA A 105 -10.31 -5.36 2.86
C ALA A 105 -8.79 -5.60 2.88
N GLY A 106 -7.99 -4.53 2.90
CA GLY A 106 -6.53 -4.63 3.03
C GLY A 106 -6.10 -5.32 4.32
N THR A 107 -6.80 -5.03 5.42
CA THR A 107 -6.54 -5.65 6.73
C THR A 107 -6.78 -7.16 6.65
N GLN A 108 -7.90 -7.60 6.07
CA GLN A 108 -8.20 -9.02 5.89
C GLN A 108 -7.17 -9.73 5.00
N LEU A 109 -6.75 -9.10 3.90
CA LEU A 109 -5.75 -9.67 3.00
C LEU A 109 -4.38 -9.78 3.69
N HIS A 110 -3.98 -8.75 4.44
CA HIS A 110 -2.74 -8.78 5.21
C HIS A 110 -2.72 -9.91 6.25
N GLU A 111 -3.83 -10.09 6.98
CA GLU A 111 -3.98 -11.21 7.92
C GLU A 111 -3.92 -12.57 7.23
N GLN A 112 -4.54 -12.71 6.06
CA GLN A 112 -4.48 -13.95 5.28
C GLN A 112 -3.04 -14.28 4.89
N LEU A 113 -2.32 -13.33 4.29
CA LEU A 113 -0.94 -13.55 3.81
C LEU A 113 0.06 -13.81 4.94
N THR A 114 -0.18 -13.26 6.14
CA THR A 114 0.65 -13.49 7.33
C THR A 114 0.49 -14.90 7.88
N ARG A 115 -0.68 -15.53 7.70
CA ARG A 115 -0.95 -16.91 8.17
C ARG A 115 -0.41 -17.99 7.23
N GLU A 116 0.00 -17.61 6.04
CA GLU A 116 0.58 -18.52 5.04
C GLU A 116 2.10 -18.70 5.20
N GLU A 117 2.72 -18.02 6.17
CA GLU A 117 4.11 -18.17 6.60
C GLU A 117 4.24 -19.17 7.77
#